data_AF-A0A813TXQ9-F1
#
_entry.id   AF-A0A813TXQ9-F1
#
_cell.length_a   1.000
_cell.length_b   1.000
_cell.length_c   1.000
_cell.angle_alpha   90.00
_cell.angle_beta   90.00
_cell.angle_gamma   90.00
#
_symmetry.space_group_name_H-M   'P 1'
#
loop_
_entity.id
_entity.type
_entity.pdbx_description
1 polymer ?
#
loop_
_entity_poly.entity_id
_entity_poly.type
_entity_poly.pdbx_seq_one_letter_code
_entity_poly.pdbx_strand_id
1 'polypeptide(L)'
;MPADLPLPLTMQRQELKEKMDSGQKTIIDLDEIVERWVWKMWEMSKRREDSKYRREELDIEINWKRVNFWQSETIFNRSQQLRMPKSQILFKTHFTNNTDREQDYSLRAERSTVTTFNFTFMKGFTKEKEGAVTFKLPNEVVEVGGGIKHEQRVDYGKDTTFETRMTWSADSNIRVAPHSRANAELIITEEEYSADFQVEVRFSGRISASICSRRDNNAYVKFVEGDMAAIFQDAIKTSNASQFEIFDNSIVRTIMSGKCAFRYGVEQHVTVEQDRLTSASEPPPRYHAIITNSH
;
A
#
# COMPACT_ATOMS: atom_id res chain seq x y z
N MET A 1 -14.46 -0.92 -52.95
CA MET A 1 -14.39 -0.90 -51.47
C MET A 1 -13.48 -2.02 -51.05
N PRO A 2 -12.27 -1.75 -50.51
CA PRO A 2 -11.43 -2.80 -50.01
C PRO A 2 -12.00 -3.30 -48.68
N ALA A 3 -12.18 -4.62 -48.58
CA ALA A 3 -12.61 -5.29 -47.37
C ALA A 3 -11.51 -5.18 -46.31
N ASP A 4 -11.89 -4.77 -45.10
CA ASP A 4 -11.01 -4.70 -43.94
C ASP A 4 -10.40 -6.08 -43.65
N LEU A 5 -9.10 -6.20 -43.93
CA LEU A 5 -8.31 -7.35 -43.52
C LEU A 5 -8.16 -7.32 -41.98
N PRO A 6 -8.37 -8.44 -41.28
CA PRO A 6 -8.19 -8.50 -39.84
C PRO A 6 -6.73 -8.21 -39.47
N LEU A 7 -6.53 -7.37 -38.44
CA LEU A 7 -5.22 -6.96 -37.95
C LEU A 7 -4.34 -8.17 -37.57
N PRO A 8 -3.00 -8.06 -37.71
CA PRO A 8 -2.07 -9.14 -37.40
C PRO A 8 -2.22 -9.66 -35.96
N LEU A 9 -2.13 -10.98 -35.77
CA LEU A 9 -2.25 -11.68 -34.48
C LEU A 9 -1.36 -11.09 -33.36
N THR A 10 -0.24 -10.46 -33.72
CA THR A 10 0.66 -9.75 -32.79
C THR A 10 0.04 -8.45 -32.26
N MET A 11 -0.68 -7.69 -33.08
CA MET A 11 -1.40 -6.49 -32.64
C MET A 11 -2.69 -6.85 -31.90
N GLN A 12 -3.38 -7.93 -32.29
CA GLN A 12 -4.52 -8.45 -31.52
C GLN A 12 -4.11 -8.92 -30.12
N ARG A 13 -2.91 -9.52 -29.97
CA ARG A 13 -2.35 -9.89 -28.66
C ARG A 13 -1.90 -8.69 -27.84
N GLN A 14 -1.52 -7.58 -28.49
CA GLN A 14 -1.12 -6.34 -27.83
C GLN A 14 -2.35 -5.55 -27.38
N GLU A 15 -3.41 -5.49 -28.18
CA GLU A 15 -4.73 -4.96 -27.79
C GLU A 15 -5.43 -5.85 -26.75
N LEU A 16 -5.23 -7.17 -26.75
CA LEU A 16 -5.70 -8.07 -25.68
C LEU A 16 -4.87 -7.91 -24.39
N LYS A 17 -3.58 -7.58 -24.49
CA LYS A 17 -2.74 -7.23 -23.33
C LYS A 17 -3.10 -5.87 -22.75
N GLU A 18 -3.36 -4.87 -23.60
CA GLU A 18 -3.80 -3.54 -23.17
C GLU A 18 -5.26 -3.54 -22.66
N LYS A 19 -6.14 -4.41 -23.19
CA LYS A 19 -7.48 -4.65 -22.62
C LYS A 19 -7.47 -5.47 -21.32
N MET A 20 -6.40 -6.20 -21.02
CA MET A 20 -6.20 -6.85 -19.71
C MET A 20 -5.56 -5.92 -18.67
N ASP A 21 -5.11 -4.72 -19.08
CA ASP A 21 -4.48 -3.73 -18.19
C ASP A 21 -5.40 -2.54 -17.87
N SER A 22 -6.61 -2.46 -18.45
CA SER A 22 -7.71 -1.70 -17.83
C SER A 22 -8.44 -2.59 -16.82
N GLY A 23 -7.72 -3.03 -15.78
CA GLY A 23 -8.30 -3.79 -14.68
C GLY A 23 -9.36 -2.93 -13.98
N GLN A 24 -10.63 -3.13 -14.32
CA GLN A 24 -11.71 -2.33 -13.77
C GLN A 24 -11.78 -2.56 -12.26
N LYS A 25 -11.38 -1.53 -11.50
CA LYS A 25 -11.41 -1.54 -10.05
C LYS A 25 -12.85 -1.74 -9.58
N THR A 26 -13.11 -2.87 -8.93
CA THR A 26 -14.43 -3.30 -8.46
C THR A 26 -14.44 -3.22 -6.93
N ILE A 27 -14.63 -2.00 -6.42
CA ILE A 27 -14.79 -1.75 -4.98
C ILE A 27 -16.26 -1.46 -4.72
N ILE A 28 -16.89 -2.28 -3.88
CA ILE A 28 -18.31 -2.15 -3.55
C ILE A 28 -18.46 -1.50 -2.19
N ASP A 29 -19.33 -0.50 -2.07
CA ASP A 29 -19.67 0.06 -0.76
C ASP A 29 -20.69 -0.83 -0.04
N LEU A 30 -20.31 -1.38 1.12
CA LEU A 30 -21.21 -2.20 1.93
C LEU A 30 -22.38 -1.37 2.48
N ASP A 31 -22.16 -0.09 2.78
CA ASP A 31 -23.20 0.79 3.32
C ASP A 31 -24.27 1.03 2.26
N GLU A 32 -23.91 1.22 0.98
CA GLU A 32 -24.90 1.33 -0.11
C GLU A 32 -25.80 0.08 -0.25
N ILE A 33 -25.25 -1.12 -0.02
CA ILE A 33 -26.03 -2.36 -0.04
C ILE A 33 -27.03 -2.35 1.12
N VAL A 34 -26.56 -2.01 2.31
CA VAL A 34 -27.40 -1.97 3.52
C VAL A 34 -28.45 -0.88 3.42
N GLU A 35 -28.11 0.34 3.00
CA GLU A 35 -29.04 1.46 2.80
C GLU A 35 -30.17 1.08 1.85
N ARG A 36 -29.85 0.41 0.74
CA ARG A 36 -30.86 -0.05 -0.22
C ARG A 36 -31.82 -1.05 0.42
N TRP A 37 -31.30 -1.97 1.24
CA TRP A 37 -32.13 -2.87 2.01
C TRP A 37 -32.98 -2.12 3.05
N VAL A 38 -32.44 -1.14 3.77
CA VAL A 38 -33.17 -0.29 4.71
C VAL A 38 -34.34 0.43 4.01
N TRP A 39 -34.10 1.00 2.82
CA TRP A 39 -35.15 1.65 2.03
C TRP A 39 -36.25 0.68 1.58
N LYS A 40 -35.87 -0.54 1.17
CA LYS A 40 -36.84 -1.60 0.84
C LYS A 40 -37.69 -1.94 2.06
N MET A 41 -37.07 -2.09 3.24
CA MET A 41 -37.79 -2.34 4.49
C MET A 41 -38.69 -1.17 4.90
N TRP A 42 -38.24 0.07 4.70
CA TRP A 42 -39.02 1.28 4.94
C TRP A 42 -40.32 1.25 4.14
N GLU A 43 -40.25 1.06 2.81
CA GLU A 43 -41.43 1.06 1.95
C GLU A 43 -42.37 -0.11 2.25
N MET A 44 -41.83 -1.30 2.53
CA MET A 44 -42.65 -2.47 2.87
C MET A 44 -43.39 -2.32 4.21
N SER A 45 -42.85 -1.54 5.14
CA SER A 45 -43.39 -1.40 6.50
C SER A 45 -43.97 -0.02 6.78
N LYS A 46 -44.12 0.82 5.75
CA LYS A 46 -44.58 2.22 5.85
C LYS A 46 -46.02 2.27 6.37
N ARG A 47 -46.23 2.99 7.47
CA ARG A 47 -47.56 3.23 8.05
C ARG A 47 -48.16 4.50 7.48
N ARG A 48 -49.48 4.70 7.68
CA ARG A 48 -50.17 5.91 7.24
C ARG A 48 -49.53 7.18 7.79
N GLU A 49 -49.11 7.16 9.06
CA GLU A 49 -48.43 8.25 9.77
C GLU A 49 -47.06 8.61 9.18
N ASP A 50 -46.38 7.64 8.56
CA ASP A 50 -45.06 7.79 7.95
C ASP A 50 -45.13 8.56 6.62
N SER A 51 -46.33 8.73 6.04
CA SER A 51 -46.55 9.40 4.74
C SER A 51 -46.17 10.89 4.74
N LYS A 52 -46.03 11.50 5.92
CA LYS A 52 -45.60 12.89 6.06
C LYS A 52 -44.10 13.09 5.79
N TYR A 53 -43.31 12.02 5.88
CA TYR A 53 -41.87 12.08 5.66
C TYR A 53 -41.55 11.82 4.20
N ARG A 54 -40.76 12.71 3.60
CA ARG A 54 -40.16 12.52 2.27
C ARG A 54 -38.83 11.81 2.41
N ARG A 55 -38.47 10.97 1.43
CA ARG A 55 -37.23 10.19 1.46
C ARG A 55 -36.00 11.09 1.59
N GLU A 56 -36.02 12.24 0.94
CA GLU A 56 -34.93 13.23 0.92
C GLU A 56 -34.80 13.98 2.26
N GLU A 57 -35.76 13.85 3.18
CA GLU A 57 -35.73 14.46 4.52
C GLU A 57 -35.29 13.47 5.60
N LEU A 58 -34.97 12.24 5.20
CA LEU A 58 -34.63 11.14 6.10
C LEU A 58 -33.16 10.77 5.94
N ASP A 59 -32.49 10.60 7.08
CA ASP A 59 -31.13 10.08 7.18
C ASP A 59 -31.17 8.64 7.70
N ILE A 60 -30.21 7.83 7.24
CA ILE A 60 -29.98 6.48 7.73
C ILE A 60 -28.69 6.47 8.54
N GLU A 61 -28.77 5.99 9.77
CA GLU A 61 -27.61 5.70 10.60
C GLU A 61 -27.44 4.17 10.70
N ILE A 62 -26.40 3.64 10.06
CA ILE A 62 -26.10 2.20 10.05
C ILE A 62 -25.21 1.85 11.24
N ASN A 63 -25.59 0.81 11.98
CA ASN A 63 -24.85 0.29 13.11
C ASN A 63 -24.37 -1.15 12.86
N TRP A 64 -23.04 -1.26 12.70
CA TRP A 64 -22.30 -2.48 12.40
C TRP A 64 -21.85 -3.28 13.65
N LYS A 65 -22.14 -2.84 14.87
CA LYS A 65 -21.60 -3.41 16.12
C LYS A 65 -21.92 -4.90 16.34
N ARG A 66 -22.98 -5.41 15.70
CA ARG A 66 -23.42 -6.81 15.79
C ARG A 66 -23.04 -7.65 14.56
N VAL A 67 -22.11 -7.14 13.74
CA VAL A 67 -21.52 -7.83 12.60
C VAL A 67 -20.07 -8.13 12.91
N ASN A 68 -19.72 -9.42 12.87
CA ASN A 68 -18.35 -9.88 13.05
C ASN A 68 -17.68 -10.03 11.68
N PHE A 69 -16.43 -9.58 11.58
CA PHE A 69 -15.59 -9.73 10.40
C PHE A 69 -14.40 -10.61 10.73
N TRP A 70 -14.09 -11.54 9.84
CA TRP A 70 -12.92 -12.40 9.90
C TRP A 70 -12.16 -12.28 8.59
N GLN A 71 -10.85 -12.23 8.67
CA GLN A 71 -9.97 -12.29 7.51
C GLN A 71 -9.06 -13.50 7.61
N SER A 72 -8.76 -14.08 6.46
CA SER A 72 -7.68 -15.05 6.30
C SER A 72 -6.31 -14.36 6.26
N GLU A 73 -5.24 -15.15 6.25
CA GLU A 73 -3.91 -14.64 5.93
C GLU A 73 -3.83 -14.19 4.48
N THR A 74 -3.01 -13.17 4.22
CA THR A 74 -2.80 -12.68 2.86
C THR A 74 -1.97 -13.68 2.06
N ILE A 75 -2.43 -14.01 0.87
CA ILE A 75 -1.69 -14.79 -0.11
C ILE A 75 -1.06 -13.84 -1.11
N PHE A 76 0.26 -13.87 -1.23
CA PHE A 76 1.01 -13.15 -2.26
C PHE A 76 1.30 -14.09 -3.41
N ASN A 77 0.91 -13.68 -4.62
CA ASN A 77 1.09 -14.43 -5.86
C ASN A 77 1.86 -13.57 -6.86
N ARG A 78 2.50 -14.22 -7.84
CA ARG A 78 3.29 -13.55 -8.89
C ARG A 78 4.29 -12.56 -8.31
N SER A 79 4.88 -12.91 -7.17
CA SER A 79 5.88 -12.09 -6.51
C SER A 79 7.09 -11.93 -7.42
N GLN A 80 7.48 -10.70 -7.66
CA GLN A 80 8.69 -10.33 -8.34
C GLN A 80 9.54 -9.52 -7.37
N GLN A 81 10.72 -10.03 -7.07
CA GLN A 81 11.75 -9.31 -6.34
C GLN A 81 12.78 -8.84 -7.34
N LEU A 82 12.95 -7.53 -7.44
CA LEU A 82 13.95 -6.90 -8.27
C LEU A 82 14.97 -6.26 -7.35
N ARG A 83 16.22 -6.74 -7.44
CA ARG A 83 17.34 -5.93 -7.01
C ARG A 83 17.40 -4.71 -7.89
N MET A 84 17.26 -3.53 -7.30
CA MET A 84 17.33 -2.31 -8.06
C MET A 84 18.75 -2.20 -8.62
N PRO A 85 18.93 -2.12 -9.95
CA PRO A 85 20.24 -2.20 -10.60
C PRO A 85 21.15 -0.99 -10.30
N LYS A 86 20.69 -0.06 -9.45
CA LYS A 86 21.43 1.12 -9.03
C LYS A 86 21.59 1.09 -7.52
N SER A 87 22.50 0.26 -7.02
CA SER A 87 23.19 0.61 -5.77
C SER A 87 23.69 2.04 -5.96
N GLN A 88 23.14 2.98 -5.19
CA GLN A 88 23.49 4.37 -5.36
C GLN A 88 24.74 4.63 -4.52
N ILE A 89 25.81 5.12 -5.16
CA ILE A 89 26.91 5.72 -4.40
C ILE A 89 26.33 6.98 -3.77
N LEU A 90 26.20 6.95 -2.46
CA LEU A 90 25.49 7.97 -1.69
C LEU A 90 26.41 9.14 -1.37
N PHE A 91 27.68 8.82 -1.13
CA PHE A 91 28.73 9.77 -0.79
C PHE A 91 30.09 9.19 -1.17
N LYS A 92 30.96 10.05 -1.68
CA LYS A 92 32.35 9.74 -2.02
C LYS A 92 33.26 10.77 -1.35
N THR A 93 34.21 10.30 -0.54
CA THR A 93 35.17 11.14 0.17
C THR A 93 36.58 10.80 -0.27
N HIS A 94 37.42 11.82 -0.36
CA HIS A 94 38.83 11.68 -0.69
C HIS A 94 39.68 12.13 0.50
N PHE A 95 40.47 11.21 1.05
CA PHE A 95 41.47 11.49 2.08
C PHE A 95 42.83 11.52 1.41
N THR A 96 43.53 12.65 1.47
CA THR A 96 44.83 12.81 0.80
C THR A 96 45.92 13.10 1.82
N ASN A 97 46.92 12.23 1.87
CA ASN A 97 48.08 12.40 2.73
C ASN A 97 49.30 12.77 1.87
N ASN A 98 49.65 14.07 1.86
CA ASN A 98 50.83 14.61 1.19
C ASN A 98 52.06 14.69 2.11
N THR A 99 52.02 14.02 3.27
CA THR A 99 53.11 14.08 4.25
C THR A 99 53.97 12.83 4.19
N ASP A 100 55.15 12.89 4.82
CA ASP A 100 56.09 11.77 4.89
C ASP A 100 55.72 10.74 5.98
N ARG A 101 54.59 10.94 6.67
CA ARG A 101 54.12 10.07 7.75
C ARG A 101 52.69 9.63 7.49
N GLU A 102 52.34 8.47 8.02
CA GLU A 102 50.98 7.97 7.97
C GLU A 102 50.02 8.89 8.76
N GLN A 103 48.78 8.99 8.28
CA GLN A 103 47.73 9.78 8.93
C GLN A 103 46.48 8.94 9.11
N ASP A 104 45.84 9.08 10.27
CA ASP A 104 44.55 8.47 10.58
C ASP A 104 43.45 9.54 10.45
N TYR A 105 42.44 9.27 9.62
CA TYR A 105 41.25 10.12 9.44
C TYR A 105 40.02 9.42 9.99
N SER A 106 39.15 10.16 10.68
CA SER A 106 37.85 9.65 11.12
C SER A 106 36.75 10.20 10.20
N LEU A 107 35.89 9.31 9.72
CA LEU A 107 34.72 9.63 8.91
C LEU A 107 33.48 9.12 9.62
N ARG A 108 32.55 10.02 9.94
CA ARG A 108 31.18 9.68 10.31
C ARG A 108 30.25 10.08 9.17
N ALA A 109 29.51 9.13 8.65
CA ALA A 109 28.53 9.35 7.61
C ALA A 109 27.16 8.89 8.10
N GLU A 110 26.14 9.73 7.91
CA GLU A 110 24.75 9.41 8.22
C GLU A 110 23.86 9.66 7.00
N ARG A 111 22.88 8.79 6.79
CA ARG A 111 21.88 8.96 5.75
C ARG A 111 20.54 8.46 6.24
N SER A 112 19.47 9.15 5.84
CA SER A 112 18.12 8.63 5.99
C SER A 112 17.57 8.16 4.64
N THR A 113 17.04 6.94 4.59
CA THR A 113 16.27 6.42 3.44
C THR A 113 14.80 6.36 3.82
N VAL A 114 13.93 6.39 2.80
CA VAL A 114 12.49 6.18 2.97
C VAL A 114 12.14 4.83 2.39
N THR A 115 11.61 3.95 3.24
CA THR A 115 10.98 2.70 2.87
C THR A 115 9.51 2.98 2.58
N THR A 116 9.01 2.51 1.45
CA THR A 116 7.64 2.76 0.99
C THR A 116 6.89 1.44 0.81
N PHE A 117 5.67 1.35 1.33
CA PHE A 117 4.75 0.25 1.08
C PHE A 117 3.50 0.77 0.39
N ASN A 118 3.29 0.40 -0.87
CA ASN A 118 2.09 0.73 -1.60
C ASN A 118 1.17 -0.50 -1.68
N PHE A 119 -0.09 -0.31 -1.33
CA PHE A 119 -1.16 -1.29 -1.51
C PHE A 119 -2.25 -0.67 -2.39
N THR A 120 -2.61 -1.36 -3.47
CA THR A 120 -3.64 -0.93 -4.41
C THR A 120 -4.70 -2.02 -4.56
N PHE A 121 -5.94 -1.74 -4.18
CA PHE A 121 -7.04 -2.70 -4.30
C PHE A 121 -7.65 -2.67 -5.70
N MET A 122 -7.77 -3.85 -6.32
CA MET A 122 -8.45 -4.03 -7.62
C MET A 122 -9.87 -4.57 -7.43
N LYS A 123 -10.08 -5.40 -6.42
CA LYS A 123 -11.38 -5.98 -6.06
C LYS A 123 -11.52 -5.98 -4.55
N GLY A 124 -12.69 -5.61 -4.04
CA GLY A 124 -12.96 -5.58 -2.62
C GLY A 124 -14.17 -4.74 -2.27
N PHE A 125 -14.23 -4.27 -1.04
CA PHE A 125 -15.33 -3.44 -0.57
C PHE A 125 -14.83 -2.33 0.34
N THR A 126 -15.65 -1.30 0.52
CA THR A 126 -15.49 -0.26 1.54
C THR A 126 -16.61 -0.37 2.55
N LYS A 127 -16.38 0.20 3.73
CA LYS A 127 -17.37 0.33 4.79
C LYS A 127 -17.08 1.62 5.57
N GLU A 128 -18.13 2.35 5.93
CA GLU A 128 -18.03 3.58 6.69
C GLU A 128 -17.46 3.31 8.09
N LYS A 129 -16.62 4.24 8.53
CA LYS A 129 -16.13 4.43 9.90
C LYS A 129 -15.35 3.32 10.58
N GLU A 130 -15.25 2.09 10.08
CA GLU A 130 -14.42 1.06 10.75
C GLU A 130 -14.23 -0.21 9.91
N GLY A 131 -12.99 -0.45 9.48
CA GLY A 131 -12.58 -1.73 8.90
C GLY A 131 -11.27 -1.66 8.14
N ALA A 132 -10.38 -2.61 8.39
CA ALA A 132 -9.10 -2.69 7.69
C ALA A 132 -8.66 -4.14 7.55
N VAL A 133 -7.96 -4.42 6.46
CA VAL A 133 -7.18 -5.65 6.26
C VAL A 133 -5.86 -5.50 7.01
N THR A 134 -5.50 -6.51 7.79
CA THR A 134 -4.14 -6.65 8.32
C THR A 134 -3.32 -7.52 7.38
N PHE A 135 -2.33 -6.93 6.73
CA PHE A 135 -1.38 -7.59 5.83
C PHE A 135 -0.16 -8.03 6.61
N LYS A 136 0.11 -9.34 6.63
CA LYS A 136 1.42 -9.87 7.05
C LYS A 136 2.36 -9.79 5.86
N LEU A 137 3.46 -9.05 6.00
CA LEU A 137 4.43 -8.90 4.92
C LEU A 137 5.19 -10.22 4.70
N PRO A 138 5.60 -10.52 3.45
CA PRO A 138 6.48 -11.66 3.15
C PRO A 138 7.77 -11.60 3.97
N ASN A 139 8.26 -12.76 4.40
CA ASN A 139 9.45 -12.85 5.26
C ASN A 139 10.70 -12.24 4.59
N GLU A 140 10.80 -12.38 3.27
CA GLU A 140 11.91 -11.85 2.46
C GLU A 140 12.03 -10.33 2.60
N VAL A 141 10.90 -9.63 2.73
CA VAL A 141 10.86 -8.17 2.93
C VAL A 141 11.27 -7.80 4.36
N VAL A 142 10.86 -8.61 5.33
CA VAL A 142 11.02 -8.32 6.76
C VAL A 142 12.43 -8.63 7.26
N GLU A 143 13.01 -9.74 6.83
CA GLU A 143 14.39 -10.14 7.18
C GLU A 143 15.41 -9.15 6.66
N VAL A 144 15.16 -8.60 5.46
CA VAL A 144 16.09 -7.71 4.78
C VAL A 144 15.94 -6.25 5.21
N GLY A 145 14.72 -5.76 5.36
CA GLY A 145 14.51 -4.31 5.55
C GLY A 145 14.65 -3.80 6.98
N GLY A 146 15.26 -4.57 7.89
CA GLY A 146 15.75 -4.12 9.20
C GLY A 146 14.89 -3.07 9.93
N GLY A 147 13.88 -3.51 10.69
CA GLY A 147 13.01 -2.61 11.46
C GLY A 147 11.66 -2.30 10.80
N ILE A 148 11.36 -2.94 9.67
CA ILE A 148 10.01 -2.96 9.09
C ILE A 148 9.06 -3.73 10.01
N LYS A 149 7.89 -3.15 10.30
CA LYS A 149 6.81 -3.87 10.99
C LYS A 149 6.30 -4.98 10.08
N HIS A 150 6.27 -6.20 10.60
CA HIS A 150 5.77 -7.38 9.90
C HIS A 150 4.30 -7.25 9.48
N GLU A 151 3.50 -6.47 10.22
CA GLU A 151 2.08 -6.28 9.94
C GLU A 151 1.77 -4.83 9.56
N GLN A 152 0.98 -4.66 8.49
CA GLN A 152 0.47 -3.38 8.01
C GLN A 152 -1.05 -3.41 7.98
N ARG A 153 -1.70 -2.38 8.53
CA ARG A 153 -3.16 -2.28 8.60
C ARG A 153 -3.65 -1.29 7.54
N VAL A 154 -4.45 -1.77 6.59
CA VAL A 154 -4.91 -1.02 5.42
C VAL A 154 -6.43 -1.01 5.37
N ASP A 155 -7.03 0.17 5.30
CA ASP A 155 -8.48 0.31 5.19
C ASP A 155 -9.06 -0.50 4.01
N TYR A 156 -10.20 -1.15 4.22
CA TYR A 156 -10.83 -1.96 3.18
C TYR A 156 -11.07 -1.16 1.89
N GLY A 157 -10.55 -1.66 0.76
CA GLY A 157 -10.82 -1.10 -0.57
C GLY A 157 -10.14 0.24 -0.86
N LYS A 158 -9.38 0.81 0.09
CA LYS A 158 -8.67 2.07 -0.07
C LYS A 158 -7.19 1.82 -0.38
N ASP A 159 -6.73 2.45 -1.44
CA ASP A 159 -5.31 2.41 -1.79
C ASP A 159 -4.53 3.21 -0.74
N THR A 160 -3.46 2.62 -0.22
CA THR A 160 -2.71 3.20 0.89
C THR A 160 -1.22 3.09 0.64
N THR A 161 -0.52 4.18 0.94
CA THR A 161 0.93 4.23 0.92
C THR A 161 1.43 4.50 2.35
N PHE A 162 2.31 3.65 2.85
CA PHE A 162 3.03 3.87 4.11
C PHE A 162 4.47 4.24 3.80
N GLU A 163 5.00 5.19 4.54
CA GLU A 163 6.39 5.58 4.47
C GLU A 163 7.02 5.45 5.84
N THR A 164 8.17 4.80 5.92
CA THR A 164 8.97 4.70 7.14
C THR A 164 10.37 5.16 6.84
N ARG A 165 10.91 6.06 7.67
CA ARG A 165 12.29 6.51 7.55
C ARG A 165 13.21 5.58 8.31
N MET A 166 14.31 5.21 7.67
CA MET A 166 15.40 4.47 8.29
C MET A 166 16.67 5.30 8.22
N THR A 167 17.37 5.44 9.35
CA THR A 167 18.65 6.15 9.41
C THR A 167 19.79 5.16 9.50
N TRP A 168 20.72 5.29 8.57
CA TRP A 168 21.95 4.53 8.43
C TRP A 168 23.11 5.39 8.91
N SER A 169 24.00 4.82 9.70
CA SER A 169 25.20 5.49 10.18
C SER A 169 26.41 4.59 10.04
N ALA A 170 27.50 5.12 9.51
CA ALA A 170 28.81 4.45 9.49
C ALA A 170 29.88 5.35 10.07
N ASP A 171 30.60 4.82 11.06
CA ASP A 171 31.81 5.41 11.63
C ASP A 171 33.01 4.60 11.13
N SER A 172 33.96 5.27 10.48
CA SER A 172 35.14 4.64 9.88
C SER A 172 36.40 5.38 10.29
N ASN A 173 37.46 4.64 10.60
CA ASN A 173 38.80 5.18 10.77
C ASN A 173 39.66 4.71 9.59
N ILE A 174 40.09 5.67 8.76
CA ILE A 174 40.79 5.45 7.51
C ILE A 174 42.23 5.89 7.67
N ARG A 175 43.12 4.92 7.60
CA ARG A 175 44.56 5.13 7.65
C ARG A 175 45.10 5.33 6.24
N VAL A 176 45.76 6.46 6.02
CA VAL A 176 46.28 6.83 4.70
C VAL A 176 47.79 6.89 4.74
N ALA A 177 48.43 6.10 3.87
CA ALA A 177 49.88 6.02 3.76
C ALA A 177 50.48 7.36 3.28
N PRO A 178 51.78 7.63 3.56
CA PRO A 178 52.50 8.77 2.99
C PRO A 178 52.33 8.86 1.47
N HIS A 179 52.19 10.08 0.97
CA HIS A 179 52.07 10.39 -0.46
C HIS A 179 50.99 9.56 -1.18
N SER A 180 49.85 9.34 -0.53
CA SER A 180 48.76 8.50 -1.03
C SER A 180 47.40 9.17 -0.85
N ARG A 181 46.39 8.67 -1.57
CA ARG A 181 45.00 9.10 -1.51
C ARG A 181 44.10 7.90 -1.30
N ALA A 182 43.25 7.95 -0.28
CA ALA A 182 42.18 6.99 -0.09
C ALA A 182 40.83 7.56 -0.56
N ASN A 183 40.08 6.77 -1.30
CA ASN A 183 38.73 7.05 -1.78
C ASN A 183 37.77 6.18 -0.98
N ALA A 184 36.95 6.80 -0.13
CA ALA A 184 35.91 6.10 0.61
C ALA A 184 34.55 6.33 -0.06
N GLU A 185 33.84 5.27 -0.37
CA GLU A 185 32.51 5.30 -0.97
C GLU A 185 31.52 4.60 -0.06
N LEU A 186 30.42 5.29 0.24
CA LEU A 186 29.28 4.71 0.94
C LEU A 186 28.20 4.34 -0.07
N ILE A 187 27.83 3.07 -0.11
CA ILE A 187 26.88 2.49 -1.05
C ILE A 187 25.71 1.91 -0.27
N ILE A 188 24.48 2.26 -0.64
CA ILE A 188 23.27 1.54 -0.17
C ILE A 188 22.64 0.83 -1.35
N THR A 189 22.30 -0.43 -1.12
CA THR A 189 21.47 -1.23 -2.02
C THR A 189 20.03 -1.17 -1.53
N GLU A 190 19.11 -0.90 -2.46
CA GLU A 190 17.67 -0.96 -2.22
C GLU A 190 17.07 -2.07 -3.10
N GLU A 191 15.99 -2.65 -2.63
CA GLU A 191 15.23 -3.67 -3.35
C GLU A 191 13.79 -3.23 -3.54
N GLU A 192 13.22 -3.69 -4.65
CA GLU A 192 11.81 -3.55 -4.95
C GLU A 192 11.14 -4.91 -4.93
N TYR A 193 10.04 -5.00 -4.18
CA TYR A 193 9.18 -6.18 -4.15
C TYR A 193 7.82 -5.80 -4.69
N SER A 194 7.32 -6.54 -5.68
CA SER A 194 5.96 -6.37 -6.19
C SER A 194 5.24 -7.70 -6.26
N ALA A 195 3.96 -7.72 -5.92
CA ALA A 195 3.15 -8.94 -5.96
C ALA A 195 1.66 -8.63 -6.13
N ASP A 196 0.92 -9.61 -6.63
CA ASP A 196 -0.54 -9.63 -6.53
C ASP A 196 -0.91 -10.19 -5.15
N PHE A 197 -1.81 -9.54 -4.41
CA PHE A 197 -2.29 -10.05 -3.12
C PHE A 197 -3.74 -10.52 -3.21
N GLN A 198 -4.09 -11.50 -2.38
CA GLN A 198 -5.46 -11.94 -2.14
C GLN A 198 -5.70 -12.16 -0.64
N VAL A 199 -6.85 -11.72 -0.17
CA VAL A 199 -7.33 -11.97 1.20
C VAL A 199 -8.80 -12.33 1.15
N GLU A 200 -9.14 -13.47 1.71
CA GLU A 200 -10.53 -13.85 1.94
C GLU A 200 -11.06 -13.14 3.18
N VAL A 201 -12.21 -12.49 3.05
CA VAL A 201 -12.93 -11.86 4.14
C VAL A 201 -14.30 -12.50 4.28
N ARG A 202 -14.65 -12.87 5.51
CA ARG A 202 -15.93 -13.44 5.91
C ARG A 202 -16.59 -12.52 6.92
N PHE A 203 -17.90 -12.37 6.84
CA PHE A 203 -18.65 -11.65 7.85
C PHE A 203 -20.04 -12.23 8.05
N SER A 204 -20.52 -12.16 9.29
CA SER A 204 -21.85 -12.63 9.68
C SER A 204 -22.36 -11.87 10.90
N GLY A 205 -23.66 -11.97 11.15
CA GLY A 205 -24.33 -11.30 12.25
C GLY A 205 -25.48 -10.45 11.75
N ARG A 206 -25.88 -9.50 12.59
CA ARG A 206 -27.05 -8.67 12.33
C ARG A 206 -26.68 -7.21 12.18
N ILE A 207 -27.26 -6.58 11.17
CA ILE A 207 -27.16 -5.15 10.97
C ILE A 207 -28.41 -4.48 11.51
N SER A 208 -28.23 -3.32 12.12
CA SER A 208 -29.30 -2.47 12.58
C SER A 208 -29.13 -1.09 11.98
N ALA A 209 -30.23 -0.44 11.60
CA ALA A 209 -30.21 0.92 11.11
C ALA A 209 -31.37 1.73 11.70
N SER A 210 -31.06 2.98 12.05
CA SER A 210 -32.04 3.97 12.50
C SER A 210 -32.32 4.94 11.36
N ILE A 211 -33.60 5.24 11.15
CA ILE A 211 -34.06 6.25 10.20
C ILE A 211 -34.47 7.47 11.02
N CYS A 212 -33.87 8.62 10.74
CA CYS A 212 -34.10 9.87 11.46
C CYS A 212 -34.55 10.97 10.49
N SER A 213 -35.40 11.89 10.95
CA SER A 213 -35.86 13.02 10.13
C SER A 213 -35.03 14.26 10.35
N ARG A 214 -34.35 14.73 9.30
CA ARG A 214 -33.61 16.00 9.32
C ARG A 214 -34.51 17.20 9.58
N ARG A 215 -35.73 17.15 9.05
CA ARG A 215 -36.73 18.20 9.21
C ARG A 215 -37.11 18.40 10.68
N ASP A 216 -37.26 17.31 11.42
CA ASP A 216 -37.69 17.31 12.81
C ASP A 216 -36.48 17.24 13.77
N ASN A 217 -35.40 17.98 13.48
CA ASN A 217 -34.18 18.03 14.31
C ASN A 217 -33.55 16.64 14.58
N ASN A 218 -33.39 15.84 13.52
CA ASN A 218 -32.90 14.46 13.58
C ASN A 218 -33.74 13.54 14.49
N ALA A 219 -35.05 13.82 14.63
CA ALA A 219 -35.94 12.97 15.40
C ALA A 219 -35.95 11.54 14.85
N TYR A 220 -35.88 10.57 15.76
CA TYR A 220 -36.03 9.16 15.43
C TYR A 220 -37.39 8.89 14.80
N VAL A 221 -37.38 8.24 13.64
CA VAL A 221 -38.59 7.84 12.91
C VAL A 221 -38.80 6.33 13.04
N LYS A 222 -37.76 5.54 12.75
CA LYS A 222 -37.89 4.08 12.67
C LYS A 222 -36.58 3.35 12.89
N PHE A 223 -36.70 2.11 13.31
CA PHE A 223 -35.60 1.17 13.46
C PHE A 223 -35.86 -0.06 12.59
N VAL A 224 -34.83 -0.52 11.90
CA VAL A 224 -34.84 -1.78 11.15
C VAL A 224 -33.64 -2.63 11.54
N GLU A 225 -33.85 -3.95 11.60
CA GLU A 225 -32.80 -4.93 11.88
C GLU A 225 -32.93 -6.11 10.91
N GLY A 226 -31.79 -6.62 10.44
CA GLY A 226 -31.73 -7.69 9.47
C GLY A 226 -30.49 -8.57 9.64
N ASP A 227 -30.60 -9.80 9.15
CA ASP A 227 -29.47 -10.72 9.07
C ASP A 227 -28.61 -10.44 7.83
N MET A 228 -27.29 -10.40 7.99
CA MET A 228 -26.36 -10.06 6.90
C MET A 228 -26.43 -11.04 5.74
N ALA A 229 -26.57 -12.34 5.99
CA ALA A 229 -26.64 -13.33 4.91
C ALA A 229 -27.93 -13.18 4.11
N ALA A 230 -29.07 -12.91 4.77
CA ALA A 230 -30.33 -12.65 4.08
C ALA A 230 -30.28 -11.37 3.22
N ILE A 231 -29.67 -10.30 3.74
CA ILE A 231 -29.50 -9.04 3.01
C ILE A 231 -28.63 -9.26 1.77
N PHE A 232 -27.48 -9.92 1.92
CA PHE A 232 -26.58 -10.18 0.81
C PHE A 232 -27.15 -11.19 -0.18
N GLN A 233 -27.98 -12.13 0.25
CA GLN A 233 -28.64 -13.07 -0.66
C GLN A 233 -29.61 -12.35 -1.62
N ASP A 234 -30.33 -11.32 -1.16
CA ASP A 234 -31.15 -10.46 -2.01
C ASP A 234 -30.28 -9.59 -2.93
N ALA A 235 -29.22 -8.98 -2.38
CA ALA A 235 -28.28 -8.16 -3.13
C ALA A 235 -27.64 -8.96 -4.30
N ILE A 236 -27.04 -10.12 -4.01
CA ILE A 236 -26.40 -10.98 -5.01
C ILE A 236 -27.33 -11.31 -6.19
N LYS A 237 -28.63 -11.58 -5.92
CA LYS A 237 -29.63 -11.85 -6.96
C LYS A 237 -29.91 -10.64 -7.87
N THR A 238 -29.75 -9.43 -7.36
CA THR A 238 -29.96 -8.17 -8.09
C THR A 238 -28.68 -7.63 -8.77
N SER A 239 -27.61 -8.44 -8.84
CA SER A 239 -26.32 -8.16 -9.50
C SER A 239 -25.47 -7.01 -8.93
N ASN A 240 -25.89 -6.36 -7.85
CA ASN A 240 -25.12 -5.28 -7.21
C ASN A 240 -23.99 -5.79 -6.27
N ALA A 241 -23.87 -7.10 -6.09
CA ALA A 241 -22.99 -7.73 -5.10
C ALA A 241 -22.39 -9.06 -5.61
N SER A 242 -22.17 -9.19 -6.92
CA SER A 242 -21.73 -10.44 -7.56
C SER A 242 -20.37 -10.98 -7.08
N GLN A 243 -19.56 -10.15 -6.43
CA GLN A 243 -18.30 -10.58 -5.82
C GLN A 243 -18.44 -11.28 -4.47
N PHE A 244 -19.63 -11.21 -3.86
CA PHE A 244 -19.95 -11.85 -2.59
C PHE A 244 -20.68 -13.16 -2.85
N GLU A 245 -20.55 -14.08 -1.91
CA GLU A 245 -21.30 -15.33 -1.90
C GLU A 245 -21.75 -15.67 -0.48
N ILE A 246 -22.82 -16.46 -0.39
CA ILE A 246 -23.29 -16.99 0.89
C ILE A 246 -22.63 -18.34 1.11
N PHE A 247 -21.77 -18.40 2.12
CA PHE A 247 -21.11 -19.61 2.59
C PHE A 247 -21.82 -20.11 3.85
N ASP A 248 -22.01 -21.43 3.97
CA ASP A 248 -22.61 -22.08 5.15
C ASP A 248 -23.97 -21.49 5.57
N ASN A 249 -24.76 -21.01 4.61
CA ASN A 249 -26.09 -20.39 4.76
C ASN A 249 -26.22 -19.15 5.67
N SER A 250 -25.18 -18.78 6.44
CA SER A 250 -25.21 -17.67 7.39
C SER A 250 -24.01 -16.73 7.30
N ILE A 251 -23.03 -17.03 6.45
CA ILE A 251 -21.78 -16.26 6.34
C ILE A 251 -21.69 -15.65 4.95
N VAL A 252 -21.42 -14.36 4.87
CA VAL A 252 -21.08 -13.70 3.62
C VAL A 252 -19.57 -13.81 3.43
N ARG A 253 -19.14 -14.31 2.27
CA ARG A 253 -17.73 -14.48 1.90
C ARG A 253 -17.41 -13.64 0.67
N THR A 254 -16.20 -13.08 0.63
CA THR A 254 -15.64 -12.41 -0.54
C THR A 254 -14.13 -12.53 -0.54
N ILE A 255 -13.54 -12.41 -1.74
CA ILE A 255 -12.08 -12.35 -1.91
C ILE A 255 -11.75 -10.93 -2.35
N MET A 256 -11.01 -10.23 -1.49
CA MET A 256 -10.37 -8.97 -1.85
C MET A 256 -9.03 -9.27 -2.51
N SER A 257 -8.71 -8.53 -3.56
CA SER A 257 -7.47 -8.72 -4.29
C SER A 257 -6.94 -7.41 -4.84
N GLY A 258 -5.62 -7.34 -5.01
CA GLY A 258 -4.96 -6.14 -5.49
C GLY A 258 -3.51 -6.38 -5.82
N LYS A 259 -2.77 -5.29 -5.94
CA LYS A 259 -1.33 -5.28 -6.17
C LYS A 259 -0.63 -4.56 -5.03
N CYS A 260 0.58 -4.99 -4.69
CA CYS A 260 1.44 -4.27 -3.78
C CYS A 260 2.81 -4.01 -4.43
N ALA A 261 3.42 -2.90 -4.05
CA ALA A 261 4.77 -2.52 -4.46
C ALA A 261 5.50 -1.92 -3.27
N PHE A 262 6.61 -2.53 -2.89
CA PHE A 262 7.41 -2.16 -1.72
C PHE A 262 8.81 -1.78 -2.17
N ARG A 263 9.37 -0.75 -1.57
CA ARG A 263 10.76 -0.34 -1.75
C ARG A 263 11.41 -0.17 -0.40
N TYR A 264 12.52 -0.87 -0.17
CA TYR A 264 13.21 -0.89 1.12
C TYR A 264 14.73 -0.96 0.95
N GLY A 265 15.46 -0.43 1.92
CA GLY A 265 16.91 -0.57 1.98
C GLY A 265 17.31 -1.95 2.49
N VAL A 266 18.38 -2.51 1.92
CA VAL A 266 18.81 -3.91 2.14
C VAL A 266 20.13 -3.97 2.88
N GLU A 267 21.12 -3.24 2.37
CA GLU A 267 22.49 -3.31 2.87
C GLU A 267 23.20 -1.99 2.66
N GLN A 268 24.15 -1.75 3.55
CA GLN A 268 25.08 -0.64 3.52
C GLN A 268 26.49 -1.21 3.38
N HIS A 269 27.25 -0.72 2.40
CA HIS A 269 28.64 -1.10 2.19
C HIS A 269 29.54 0.14 2.16
N VAL A 270 30.70 0.07 2.82
CA VAL A 270 31.76 1.08 2.74
C VAL A 270 32.93 0.48 1.98
N THR A 271 33.25 1.05 0.83
CA THR A 271 34.40 0.65 0.02
C THR A 271 35.51 1.69 0.22
N VAL A 272 36.73 1.24 0.52
CA VAL A 272 37.90 2.12 0.61
C VAL A 272 38.98 1.61 -0.34
N GLU A 273 39.34 2.46 -1.31
CA GLU A 273 40.42 2.20 -2.26
C GLU A 273 41.55 3.19 -2.01
N GLN A 274 42.81 2.78 -2.12
CA GLN A 274 43.95 3.68 -1.89
C GLN A 274 44.96 3.61 -3.02
N ASP A 275 45.28 4.78 -3.56
CA ASP A 275 46.21 4.97 -4.66
C ASP A 275 47.41 5.84 -4.24
N ARG A 276 48.58 5.58 -4.82
CA ARG A 276 49.74 6.47 -4.66
C ARG A 276 49.53 7.74 -5.47
N LEU A 277 49.95 8.88 -4.92
CA LEU A 277 49.99 10.13 -5.66
C LEU A 277 51.11 10.05 -6.70
N THR A 278 50.76 9.99 -7.98
CA THR A 278 51.74 10.13 -9.05
C THR A 278 52.18 11.59 -9.15
N SER A 279 53.47 11.82 -9.41
CA SER A 279 54.10 13.15 -9.49
C SER A 279 53.58 14.04 -10.63
N ALA A 280 52.52 13.64 -11.33
CA ALA A 280 51.94 14.34 -12.47
C ALA A 280 50.39 14.33 -12.49
N SER A 281 49.69 14.05 -11.38
CA SER A 281 48.24 14.24 -11.35
C SER A 281 47.91 15.72 -11.17
N GLU A 282 47.03 16.27 -12.03
CA GLU A 282 46.45 17.61 -11.88
C GLU A 282 46.11 17.93 -10.42
N PRO A 283 46.28 19.20 -9.99
CA PRO A 283 45.87 19.59 -8.65
C PRO A 283 44.39 19.20 -8.47
N PRO A 284 44.03 18.52 -7.37
CA PRO A 284 42.63 18.19 -7.13
C PRO A 284 41.82 19.49 -7.19
N PRO A 285 40.60 19.49 -7.74
CA PRO A 285 39.76 20.67 -7.67
C PRO A 285 39.63 21.03 -6.19
N ARG A 286 39.94 22.29 -5.84
CA ARG A 286 39.74 22.80 -4.49
C ARG A 286 38.24 22.87 -4.21
N TYR A 287 37.66 21.76 -3.79
CA TYR A 287 36.35 21.77 -3.20
C TYR A 287 36.50 22.25 -1.77
N HIS A 288 36.22 23.54 -1.57
CA HIS A 288 35.88 24.04 -0.24
C HIS A 288 34.67 23.24 0.23
N ALA A 289 34.78 22.59 1.39
CA ALA A 289 33.60 22.11 2.10
C ALA A 289 32.80 23.35 2.53
N ILE A 290 31.88 23.80 1.67
CA ILE A 290 30.89 24.79 2.06
C ILE A 290 29.85 24.03 2.88
N ILE A 291 30.00 24.07 4.20
CA ILE A 291 28.95 23.67 5.13
C ILE A 291 27.89 24.78 5.07
N THR A 292 26.91 24.66 4.18
CA THR A 292 25.68 25.45 4.29
C THR A 292 24.76 24.74 5.27
N ASN A 293 24.65 25.28 6.48
CA ASN A 293 23.54 24.96 7.38
C ASN A 293 22.27 25.59 6.78
N SER A 294 21.36 24.77 6.29
CA SER A 294 19.98 25.18 6.03
C SER A 294 19.11 24.72 7.19
N HIS A 295 18.59 25.71 7.93
CA HIS A 295 17.52 25.59 8.93
C HIS A 295 16.23 25.02 8.33
#